data_AF-E4Z3B1-F1
#
_entry.id   AF-E4Z3B1-F1
#
_cell.length_a   1.000
_cell.length_b   1.000
_cell.length_c   1.000
_cell.angle_alpha   90.00
_cell.angle_beta   90.00
_cell.angle_gamma   90.00
#
_symmetry.space_group_name_H-M   'P 1'
#
loop_
_entity.id
_entity.type
_entity.pdbx_description
1 polymer ?
#
loop_
_entity_poly.entity_id
_entity_poly.type
_entity_poly.pdbx_seq_one_letter_code
_entity_poly.pdbx_strand_id
1 'polypeptide(L)'
;MNSNKDYNLYQVLAACEKNLSNEMELDYDQHNPFDLCAASYTPIYRGKAVVKDPLSGASYLPEYNGQVCRVTKSTKIGADVVGLRISPIQFR
;
A
#
# COMPACT_ATOMS: atom_id res chain seq x y z
N MET A 1 -2.64 24.69 15.56
CA MET A 1 -3.89 23.97 15.89
C MET A 1 -5.04 24.78 15.30
N ASN A 2 -5.65 24.31 14.22
CA ASN A 2 -6.72 25.02 13.52
C ASN A 2 -8.06 24.52 14.07
N SER A 3 -8.55 25.18 15.12
CA SER A 3 -9.69 24.78 15.95
C SER A 3 -11.01 24.51 15.21
N ASN A 4 -11.14 24.94 13.94
CA ASN A 4 -12.33 24.69 13.12
C ASN A 4 -12.42 23.28 12.51
N LYS A 5 -11.29 22.57 12.29
CA LYS A 5 -11.34 21.19 11.77
C LYS A 5 -11.70 20.17 12.85
N ASP A 6 -11.24 20.44 14.07
CA ASP A 6 -11.41 19.53 15.21
C ASP A 6 -12.86 19.48 15.70
N TYR A 7 -13.58 20.61 15.66
CA TYR A 7 -14.99 20.68 16.08
C TYR A 7 -15.91 19.79 15.24
N ASN A 8 -15.69 19.75 13.92
CA ASN A 8 -16.49 18.93 13.02
C ASN A 8 -16.26 17.42 13.23
N LEU A 9 -15.01 17.00 13.50
CA LEU A 9 -14.67 15.60 13.76
C LEU A 9 -15.44 15.02 14.96
N TYR A 10 -15.49 15.74 16.08
CA TYR A 10 -16.18 15.27 17.29
C TYR A 10 -17.70 15.14 17.08
N GLN A 11 -18.30 16.04 16.30
CA GLN A 11 -19.73 15.95 15.96
C GLN A 11 -20.03 14.72 15.11
N VAL A 12 -19.18 14.42 14.13
CA VAL A 12 -19.31 13.23 13.28
C VAL A 12 -19.16 11.96 14.12
N LEU A 13 -18.16 11.89 15.00
CA LEU A 13 -17.97 10.76 15.91
C LEU A 13 -19.21 10.53 16.80
N ALA A 14 -19.73 11.58 17.43
CA ALA A 14 -20.93 11.50 18.28
C ALA A 14 -22.19 11.09 17.51
N ALA A 15 -22.26 11.35 16.20
CA ALA A 15 -23.33 10.86 15.34
C ALA A 15 -23.18 9.36 15.05
N CYS A 16 -21.95 8.89 14.75
CA CYS A 16 -21.66 7.48 14.53
C CYS A 16 -21.88 6.61 15.79
N GLU A 17 -21.52 7.11 16.98
CA GLU A 17 -21.70 6.40 18.24
C GLU A 17 -23.17 6.09 18.58
N LYS A 18 -24.12 6.87 18.03
CA LYS A 18 -25.56 6.62 18.20
C LYS A 18 -26.06 5.42 17.37
N ASN A 19 -25.34 5.04 16.33
CA ASN A 19 -25.66 3.89 15.49
C ASN A 19 -24.38 3.23 14.96
N LEU A 20 -23.85 2.29 15.73
CA LEU A 20 -22.61 1.55 15.44
C LEU A 20 -22.85 0.42 14.43
N SER A 21 -23.25 0.77 13.20
CA SER A 21 -23.45 -0.18 12.13
C SER A 21 -22.80 0.28 10.82
N ASN A 22 -22.33 -0.69 10.06
CA ASN A 22 -21.91 -0.48 8.67
C ASN A 22 -23.02 -1.03 7.78
N GLU A 23 -23.56 -0.21 6.88
CA GLU A 23 -24.65 -0.62 5.99
C GLU A 23 -24.19 -1.57 4.87
N MET A 24 -22.93 -1.44 4.44
CA MET A 24 -22.35 -2.22 3.35
C MET A 24 -21.07 -2.91 3.82
N GLU A 25 -20.87 -4.12 3.32
CA GLU A 25 -19.59 -4.81 3.44
C GLU A 25 -18.60 -4.23 2.42
N LEU A 26 -17.38 -3.97 2.89
CA LEU A 26 -16.29 -3.45 2.06
C LEU A 26 -15.19 -4.51 1.99
N ASP A 27 -14.48 -4.57 0.86
CA ASP A 27 -13.22 -5.32 0.76
C ASP A 27 -12.08 -4.56 1.45
N TYR A 28 -12.24 -4.37 2.76
CA TYR A 28 -11.32 -3.65 3.64
C TYR A 28 -11.38 -4.23 5.06
N ASP A 29 -10.24 -4.72 5.53
CA ASP A 29 -10.05 -5.18 6.90
C ASP A 29 -9.11 -4.24 7.66
N GLN A 30 -9.70 -3.48 8.60
CA GLN A 30 -8.97 -2.52 9.43
C GLN A 30 -7.95 -3.16 10.40
N HIS A 31 -8.08 -4.45 10.69
CA HIS A 31 -7.21 -5.15 11.65
C HIS A 31 -6.10 -5.96 10.97
N ASN A 32 -6.17 -6.12 9.64
CA ASN A 32 -5.22 -6.91 8.88
C ASN A 32 -4.29 -6.02 8.04
N PRO A 33 -2.98 -5.96 8.37
CA PRO A 33 -2.03 -5.21 7.58
C PRO A 33 -1.98 -5.69 6.12
N PHE A 34 -1.94 -4.73 5.20
CA PHE A 34 -1.83 -5.00 3.77
C PHE A 34 -0.81 -4.10 3.10
N ASP A 35 -0.25 -4.58 1.99
CA ASP A 35 0.43 -3.75 1.01
C ASP A 35 -0.59 -3.31 -0.05
N LEU A 36 -0.48 -2.10 -0.58
CA LEU A 36 -1.34 -1.66 -1.71
C LEU A 36 -0.74 -2.12 -3.03
N CYS A 37 -1.53 -2.80 -3.88
CA CYS A 37 -1.08 -3.07 -5.24
C CYS A 37 -0.96 -1.76 -6.04
N ALA A 38 0.24 -1.43 -6.48
CA ALA A 38 0.49 -0.18 -7.22
C ALA A 38 -0.02 -0.17 -8.68
N ALA A 39 -0.75 -1.20 -9.10
CA ALA A 39 -1.38 -1.29 -10.43
C ALA A 39 -2.92 -1.34 -10.35
N SER A 40 -3.49 -2.22 -9.51
CA SER A 40 -4.94 -2.39 -9.37
C SER A 40 -5.56 -1.50 -8.28
N TYR A 41 -4.74 -0.94 -7.39
CA TYR A 41 -5.19 -0.21 -6.19
C TYR A 41 -6.03 -1.07 -5.22
N THR A 42 -5.84 -2.38 -5.24
CA THR A 42 -6.47 -3.32 -4.29
C THR A 42 -5.52 -3.69 -3.14
N PRO A 43 -6.04 -4.02 -1.95
CA PRO A 43 -5.21 -4.48 -0.84
C PRO A 43 -4.61 -5.86 -1.12
N ILE A 44 -3.35 -6.05 -0.74
CA ILE A 44 -2.65 -7.33 -0.71
C ILE A 44 -2.39 -7.66 0.76
N TYR A 45 -3.32 -8.40 1.37
CA TYR A 45 -3.24 -8.75 2.78
C TYR A 45 -2.06 -9.66 3.11
N ARG A 46 -1.60 -9.59 4.36
CA ARG A 46 -0.48 -10.38 4.87
C ARG A 46 -0.69 -11.88 4.60
N GLY A 47 0.38 -12.54 4.14
CA GLY A 47 0.36 -13.97 3.81
C GLY A 47 -0.10 -14.29 2.38
N LYS A 48 -0.62 -13.32 1.62
CA LYS A 48 -0.87 -13.47 0.19
C LYS A 48 0.42 -13.27 -0.61
N ALA A 49 0.45 -13.85 -1.81
CA ALA A 49 1.58 -13.70 -2.72
C ALA A 49 1.71 -12.25 -3.18
N VAL A 50 2.92 -11.71 -3.11
CA VAL A 50 3.26 -10.34 -3.52
C VAL A 50 4.54 -10.37 -4.33
N VAL A 51 4.60 -9.56 -5.39
CA VAL A 51 5.80 -9.33 -6.17
C VAL A 51 6.18 -7.86 -6.04
N LYS A 52 7.45 -7.58 -5.75
CA LYS A 52 7.93 -6.21 -5.51
C LYS A 52 8.76 -5.69 -6.67
N ASP A 53 8.68 -4.39 -6.88
CA ASP A 53 9.65 -3.68 -7.68
C ASP A 53 11.01 -3.65 -6.96
N PRO A 54 12.10 -4.10 -7.60
CA PRO A 54 13.40 -4.25 -6.94
C PRO A 54 14.07 -2.92 -6.54
N LEU A 55 13.60 -1.77 -7.05
CA LEU A 55 14.18 -0.46 -6.77
C LEU A 55 13.37 0.32 -5.73
N SER A 56 12.07 0.54 -5.99
CA SER A 56 11.19 1.33 -5.13
C SER A 56 10.55 0.52 -4.00
N GLY A 57 10.54 -0.81 -4.10
CA GLY A 57 9.82 -1.68 -3.17
C GLY A 57 8.31 -1.67 -3.35
N ALA A 58 7.77 -1.02 -4.38
CA ALA A 58 6.34 -1.01 -4.68
C ALA A 58 5.79 -2.43 -4.82
N SER A 59 4.67 -2.71 -4.16
CA SER A 59 4.05 -4.03 -4.11
C SER A 59 3.03 -4.22 -5.24
N TYR A 60 2.99 -5.42 -5.81
CA TYR A 60 2.10 -5.81 -6.88
C TYR A 60 1.54 -7.21 -6.67
N LEU A 61 0.32 -7.44 -7.20
CA LEU A 61 -0.20 -8.79 -7.38
C LEU A 61 0.67 -9.59 -8.37
N PRO A 62 0.77 -10.92 -8.24
CA PRO A 62 1.63 -11.76 -9.07
C PRO A 62 1.39 -11.64 -10.59
N GLU A 63 0.16 -11.32 -11.00
CA GLU A 63 -0.23 -11.11 -12.40
C GLU A 63 0.52 -9.94 -13.09
N TYR A 64 1.08 -9.01 -12.32
CA TYR A 64 1.89 -7.90 -12.86
C TYR A 64 3.39 -8.21 -12.92
N ASN A 65 3.81 -9.41 -12.51
CA ASN A 65 5.22 -9.81 -12.57
C ASN A 65 5.77 -9.68 -13.99
N GLY A 66 6.97 -9.11 -14.11
CA GLY A 66 7.64 -8.89 -15.38
C GLY A 66 7.17 -7.70 -16.20
N GLN A 67 6.11 -6.98 -15.79
CA GLN A 67 5.72 -5.72 -16.42
C GLN A 67 6.58 -4.55 -15.94
N VAL A 68 6.46 -3.39 -16.61
CA VAL A 68 7.09 -2.14 -16.17
C VAL A 68 6.39 -1.58 -14.93
N CYS A 69 7.16 -1.30 -13.89
CA CYS A 69 6.67 -0.72 -12.63
C CYS A 69 5.96 0.63 -12.86
N ARG A 70 4.78 0.82 -12.28
CA ARG A 70 3.97 2.05 -12.41
C ARG A 70 4.51 3.21 -11.59
N VAL A 71 5.24 2.90 -10.51
CA VAL A 71 5.84 3.89 -9.61
C VAL A 71 7.12 4.47 -10.23
N THR A 72 8.10 3.63 -10.58
CA THR A 72 9.38 4.08 -11.14
C THR A 72 9.30 4.40 -12.63
N LYS A 73 8.37 3.77 -13.35
CA LYS A 73 8.19 3.85 -14.81
C LYS A 73 9.39 3.37 -15.64
N SER A 74 10.36 2.71 -15.02
CA SER A 74 11.63 2.34 -15.67
C SER A 74 12.15 0.94 -15.31
N THR A 75 11.65 0.33 -14.24
CA THR A 75 12.10 -0.98 -13.75
C THR A 75 11.11 -2.09 -14.08
N LYS A 76 11.60 -3.33 -14.12
CA LYS A 76 10.78 -4.54 -14.31
C LYS A 76 10.35 -5.09 -12.94
N ILE A 77 9.04 -5.20 -12.73
CA ILE A 77 8.45 -5.77 -11.51
C ILE A 77 8.95 -7.20 -11.33
N GLY A 78 9.39 -7.55 -10.12
CA GLY A 78 9.86 -8.90 -9.78
C GLY A 78 11.18 -9.33 -10.44
N ALA A 79 11.92 -8.39 -11.05
CA ALA A 79 13.23 -8.72 -11.59
C ALA A 79 14.21 -9.07 -10.46
N ASP A 80 14.97 -10.15 -10.68
CA ASP A 80 16.09 -10.51 -9.82
C ASP A 80 17.27 -9.56 -10.09
N VAL A 81 17.77 -8.94 -9.03
CA VAL A 81 18.82 -7.91 -9.09
C VAL A 81 19.80 -8.04 -7.93
N VAL A 82 21.01 -7.55 -8.13
CA VAL A 82 22.05 -7.47 -7.08
C VAL A 82 21.71 -6.45 -5.98
N GLY A 83 20.70 -5.61 -6.21
CA GLY A 83 20.27 -4.51 -5.35
C GLY A 83 21.02 -3.20 -5.63
N LEU A 84 20.56 -2.11 -5.02
CA LEU A 84 21.12 -0.77 -5.21
C LEU A 84 22.61 -0.72 -4.82
N ARG A 85 23.45 -0.15 -5.68
CA ARG A 85 24.89 0.06 -5.46
C ARG A 85 25.24 1.53 -5.69
N ILE A 86 25.56 2.24 -4.63
CA ILE A 86 25.79 3.69 -4.61
C ILE A 86 27.02 4.10 -3.78
N SER A 87 27.74 3.14 -3.20
CA SER A 87 28.93 3.39 -2.39
C SER A 87 30.03 2.35 -2.64
N PRO A 88 31.32 2.74 -2.63
CA PRO A 88 32.45 1.83 -2.77
C PRO A 88 32.44 0.67 -1.76
N ILE A 89 31.84 0.85 -0.57
CA ILE A 89 31.77 -0.19 0.46
C ILE A 89 31.02 -1.45 -0.01
N GLN A 90 30.20 -1.35 -1.05
CA GLN A 90 29.35 -2.43 -1.56
C GLN A 90 30.01 -3.27 -2.66
N PHE A 91 31.27 -2.97 -3.02
CA PHE A 91 32.06 -3.66 -4.04
C PHE A 91 33.23 -4.46 -3.44
N ARG A 92 33.10 -4.86 -2.18
CA ARG A 92 34.06 -5.75 -1.51
C ARG A 92 33.90 -7.19 -2.00
#